data_AF-D3BHZ7-F1
#
_entry.id   AF-D3BHZ7-F1
#
_cell.length_a   1.000
_cell.length_b   1.000
_cell.length_c   1.000
_cell.angle_alpha   90.00
_cell.angle_beta   90.00
_cell.angle_gamma   90.00
#
_symmetry.space_group_name_H-M   'P 1'
#
loop_
_entity.id
_entity.type
_entity.pdbx_description
1 polymer ?
#
loop_
_entity_poly.entity_id
_entity_poly.type
_entity_poly.pdbx_seq_one_letter_code
_entity_poly.pdbx_strand_id
1 'polypeptide(L)'
;MTCTCCNRSVTMIDHGSFNYVDDVGHVVTPPQSAPNEKHPDVKEKFYLLPVKFATPFPCGTTPKVSVAIACADQNQSKNFRVYAKAVNITNTGFNVKYVTWADSDSYGYGALWIATFTPSCC
;
A
#
# COMPACT_ATOMS: atom_id res chain seq x y z
N MET A 1 30.79 -8.06 26.57
CA MET A 1 29.50 -8.25 25.88
C MET A 1 29.40 -7.20 24.81
N THR A 2 29.64 -7.55 23.55
CA THR A 2 29.51 -6.60 22.43
C THR A 2 28.11 -6.78 21.83
N CYS A 3 27.23 -5.81 22.09
CA CYS A 3 25.96 -5.71 21.37
C CYS A 3 26.26 -5.17 19.97
N THR A 4 26.54 -6.06 19.02
CA THR A 4 26.74 -5.66 17.63
C THR A 4 25.38 -5.44 17.01
N CYS A 5 24.87 -4.22 17.12
CA CYS A 5 23.61 -3.87 16.48
C CYS A 5 23.87 -3.50 15.01
N CYS A 6 23.69 -4.47 14.11
CA CYS A 6 23.89 -4.25 12.68
C CYS A 6 22.68 -3.52 12.07
N ASN A 7 22.90 -2.42 11.36
CA ASN A 7 21.87 -1.75 10.56
C ASN A 7 21.25 -2.78 9.60
N ARG A 8 19.92 -2.93 9.61
CA ARG A 8 19.21 -3.79 8.66
C ARG A 8 18.22 -2.97 7.85
N SER A 9 18.32 -3.09 6.55
CA SER A 9 17.35 -2.60 5.58
C SER A 9 16.74 -3.79 4.83
N VAL A 10 15.44 -3.77 4.63
CA VAL A 10 14.74 -4.74 3.77
C VAL A 10 14.01 -3.95 2.69
N THR A 11 14.19 -4.38 1.43
CA THR A 11 13.49 -3.83 0.27
C THR A 11 12.75 -4.97 -0.41
N MET A 12 11.47 -4.76 -0.72
CA MET A 12 10.66 -5.72 -1.48
C MET A 12 9.75 -4.97 -2.45
N ILE A 13 9.36 -5.67 -3.52
CA ILE A 13 8.30 -5.23 -4.44
C ILE A 13 7.01 -5.92 -3.98
N ASP A 14 5.94 -5.16 -3.81
CA ASP A 14 4.60 -5.69 -3.66
C ASP A 14 3.74 -5.31 -4.85
N HIS A 15 2.91 -6.27 -5.27
CA HIS A 15 1.94 -6.08 -6.33
C HIS A 15 0.54 -6.17 -5.69
N GLY A 16 -0.24 -5.11 -5.80
CA GLY A 16 -1.59 -5.00 -5.26
C GLY A 16 -2.63 -4.80 -6.36
N SER A 17 -3.49 -5.79 -6.57
CA SER A 17 -4.64 -5.64 -7.46
C SER A 17 -5.86 -5.13 -6.69
N PHE A 18 -6.62 -4.22 -7.28
CA PHE A 18 -7.94 -3.86 -6.74
C PHE A 18 -8.94 -4.88 -7.22
N ASN A 19 -9.44 -5.68 -6.29
CA ASN A 19 -10.71 -6.36 -6.52
C ASN A 19 -11.80 -5.34 -6.20
N TYR A 20 -12.65 -5.03 -7.17
CA TYR A 20 -13.88 -4.30 -6.88
C TYR A 20 -14.75 -5.25 -6.08
N VAL A 21 -15.29 -4.78 -4.96
CA VAL A 21 -16.13 -5.60 -4.10
C VAL A 21 -17.50 -4.94 -4.04
N ASP A 22 -18.56 -5.69 -4.31
CA ASP A 22 -19.92 -5.19 -4.14
C ASP A 22 -20.26 -5.00 -2.64
N ASP A 23 -21.41 -4.39 -2.35
CA ASP A 23 -21.90 -4.18 -0.97
C ASP A 23 -22.13 -5.51 -0.21
N VAL A 24 -22.06 -6.65 -0.91
CA VAL A 24 -22.24 -8.02 -0.40
C VAL A 24 -20.89 -8.73 -0.20
N GLY A 25 -19.77 -8.11 -0.54
CA GLY A 25 -18.44 -8.68 -0.35
C GLY A 25 -17.94 -9.58 -1.49
N HIS A 26 -18.63 -9.64 -2.63
CA HIS A 26 -18.17 -10.40 -3.80
C HIS A 26 -17.21 -9.61 -4.66
N VAL A 27 -16.15 -10.27 -5.13
CA VAL A 27 -15.24 -9.72 -6.14
C VAL A 27 -15.99 -9.57 -7.46
N VAL A 28 -16.19 -8.34 -7.90
CA VAL A 28 -16.77 -7.96 -9.18
C VAL A 28 -15.71 -7.37 -10.10
N THR A 29 -15.91 -7.51 -11.41
CA THR A 29 -15.16 -6.73 -12.39
C THR A 29 -15.66 -5.28 -12.36
N PRO A 30 -14.78 -4.28 -12.59
CA PRO A 30 -15.24 -2.90 -12.64
C PRO A 30 -16.33 -2.78 -13.69
N PRO A 31 -17.48 -2.15 -13.36
CA PRO A 31 -18.42 -1.75 -14.39
C PRO A 31 -17.66 -0.83 -15.34
N GLN A 32 -17.57 -1.20 -16.63
CA GLN A 32 -17.18 -0.24 -17.67
C GLN A 32 -18.09 0.97 -17.49
N SER A 33 -17.50 2.08 -17.03
CA SER A 33 -18.27 3.27 -16.68
C SER A 33 -19.14 3.65 -17.86
N ALA A 34 -20.47 3.53 -17.69
CA ALA A 34 -21.41 4.05 -18.66
C ALA A 34 -21.12 5.55 -18.81
N PRO A 35 -21.06 6.09 -20.04
CA PRO A 35 -20.40 7.37 -20.31
C PRO A 35 -21.01 8.61 -19.63
N ASN A 36 -22.13 8.48 -18.90
CA ASN A 36 -22.99 9.62 -18.54
C ASN A 36 -23.44 9.67 -17.07
N GLU A 37 -22.91 8.84 -16.17
CA GLU A 37 -23.35 8.88 -14.77
C GLU A 37 -22.62 9.97 -13.97
N LYS A 38 -23.39 10.94 -13.46
CA LYS A 38 -22.90 12.04 -12.63
C LYS A 38 -22.26 11.45 -11.36
N HIS A 39 -20.93 11.48 -11.30
CA HIS A 39 -20.15 10.88 -10.22
C HIS A 39 -20.57 11.47 -8.85
N PRO A 40 -21.13 10.68 -7.92
CA PRO A 40 -21.56 11.17 -6.61
C PRO A 40 -20.34 11.61 -5.78
N ASP A 41 -20.54 12.62 -4.92
CA ASP A 41 -19.55 13.22 -4.00
C ASP A 41 -18.49 12.22 -3.52
N VAL A 42 -17.28 12.32 -4.09
CA VAL A 42 -16.41 11.16 -4.16
C VAL A 42 -15.57 11.00 -2.89
N LYS A 43 -15.95 10.01 -2.08
CA LYS A 43 -15.15 9.54 -0.94
C LYS A 43 -13.86 8.89 -1.43
N GLU A 44 -12.78 9.03 -0.65
CA GLU A 44 -11.51 8.32 -0.89
C GLU A 44 -11.75 6.81 -0.99
N LYS A 45 -11.22 6.18 -2.02
CA LYS A 45 -11.18 4.71 -2.16
C LYS A 45 -9.81 4.24 -1.74
N PHE A 46 -9.74 3.22 -0.89
CA PHE A 46 -8.46 2.67 -0.44
C PHE A 46 -8.42 1.16 -0.39
N TYR A 47 -7.23 0.61 -0.54
CA TYR A 47 -6.93 -0.80 -0.38
C TYR A 47 -5.76 -0.97 0.59
N LEU A 48 -5.84 -1.99 1.45
CA LEU A 48 -4.81 -2.34 2.41
C LEU A 48 -4.18 -3.68 2.03
N LEU A 49 -2.89 -3.66 1.75
CA LEU A 49 -2.11 -4.88 1.52
C LEU A 49 -1.25 -5.18 2.75
N PRO A 50 -1.49 -6.28 3.47
CA PRO A 50 -0.68 -6.65 4.61
C PRO A 50 0.68 -7.20 4.16
N VAL A 51 1.74 -6.61 4.71
CA VAL A 51 3.13 -7.01 4.48
C VAL A 51 3.72 -7.55 5.77
N LYS A 52 4.28 -8.77 5.70
CA LYS A 52 5.03 -9.38 6.80
C LYS A 52 6.51 -9.30 6.50
N PHE A 53 7.30 -8.85 7.48
CA PHE A 53 8.75 -8.92 7.37
C PHE A 53 9.21 -10.37 7.50
N ALA A 54 10.17 -10.78 6.67
CA ALA A 54 10.72 -12.14 6.70
C ALA A 54 11.32 -12.52 8.07
N THR A 55 11.84 -11.52 8.80
CA THR A 55 12.26 -11.68 10.19
C THR A 55 11.86 -10.41 10.94
N PRO A 56 11.25 -10.54 12.14
CA PRO A 56 10.91 -9.37 12.95
C PRO A 56 12.13 -8.49 13.25
N PHE A 57 11.91 -7.17 13.32
CA PHE A 57 12.93 -6.24 13.80
C PHE A 57 13.24 -6.48 15.28
N PRO A 58 14.53 -6.39 15.68
CA PRO A 58 14.99 -6.79 17.00
C PRO A 58 14.45 -5.88 18.10
N CYS A 59 14.38 -6.44 19.31
CA CYS A 59 13.97 -5.75 20.55
C CYS A 59 12.60 -5.04 20.46
N GLY A 60 11.70 -5.53 19.60
CA GLY A 60 10.41 -4.89 19.39
C GLY A 60 10.47 -3.52 18.71
N THR A 61 11.62 -3.15 18.14
CA THR A 61 11.81 -1.82 17.53
C THR A 61 10.91 -1.68 16.31
N THR A 62 10.12 -0.61 16.27
CA THR A 62 9.30 -0.28 15.10
C THR A 62 10.17 0.41 14.04
N PRO A 63 10.30 -0.16 12.83
CA PRO A 63 11.12 0.42 11.77
C PRO A 63 10.47 1.68 11.18
N LYS A 64 11.26 2.52 10.53
CA LYS A 64 10.78 3.55 9.60
C LYS A 64 10.60 2.91 8.23
N VAL A 65 9.40 3.04 7.66
CA VAL A 65 9.06 2.48 6.35
C VAL A 65 8.78 3.60 5.36
N SER A 66 9.50 3.61 4.24
CA SER A 66 9.20 4.47 3.09
C SER A 66 8.56 3.62 1.99
N VAL A 67 7.55 4.17 1.32
CA VAL A 67 6.79 3.50 0.25
C VAL A 67 6.76 4.41 -0.97
N ALA A 68 6.96 3.84 -2.15
CA ALA A 68 6.85 4.52 -3.43
C ALA A 68 6.02 3.67 -4.40
N ILE A 69 5.27 4.34 -5.28
CA ILE A 69 4.51 3.65 -6.33
C ILE A 69 5.48 3.24 -7.43
N ALA A 70 5.42 1.96 -7.83
CA ALA A 70 6.30 1.37 -8.82
C ALA A 70 5.59 1.11 -10.15
N CYS A 71 4.31 0.74 -10.10
CA CYS A 71 3.48 0.62 -11.28
C CYS A 71 2.03 1.00 -10.96
N ALA A 72 1.31 1.43 -11.98
CA ALA A 72 -0.09 1.81 -11.91
C ALA A 72 -0.77 1.50 -13.24
N ASP A 73 -1.92 0.84 -13.16
CA ASP A 73 -2.81 0.63 -14.29
C ASP A 73 -4.10 1.44 -14.05
N GLN A 74 -4.35 2.41 -14.91
CA GLN A 74 -5.38 3.45 -14.74
C GLN A 74 -6.19 3.64 -16.01
N ASN A 75 -7.42 4.08 -15.83
CA ASN A 75 -8.26 4.52 -16.92
C ASN A 75 -7.66 5.77 -17.59
N GLN A 76 -7.33 5.66 -18.88
CA GLN A 76 -6.75 6.75 -19.67
C GLN A 76 -7.66 7.99 -19.81
N SER A 77 -8.97 7.81 -19.64
CA SER A 77 -9.98 8.87 -19.81
C SER A 77 -10.30 9.60 -18.51
N LYS A 78 -9.61 9.26 -17.41
CA LYS A 78 -9.80 9.85 -16.08
C LYS A 78 -8.51 10.43 -15.55
N ASN A 79 -8.62 11.35 -14.60
CA ASN A 79 -7.45 11.94 -13.97
C ASN A 79 -6.67 10.89 -13.18
N PHE A 80 -5.34 10.93 -13.26
CA PHE A 80 -4.48 10.05 -12.49
C PHE A 80 -4.21 10.64 -11.11
N ARG A 81 -4.85 10.08 -10.07
CA ARG A 81 -4.67 10.49 -8.68
C ARG A 81 -4.49 9.29 -7.78
N VAL A 82 -3.26 9.10 -7.30
CA VAL A 82 -2.92 8.01 -6.42
C VAL A 82 -1.86 8.43 -5.42
N TYR A 83 -1.93 7.90 -4.21
CA TYR A 83 -0.78 7.84 -3.32
C TYR A 83 -0.73 6.49 -2.60
N ALA A 84 0.47 6.10 -2.18
CA ALA A 84 0.69 4.92 -1.33
C ALA A 84 1.44 5.34 -0.06
N LYS A 85 1.08 4.75 1.07
CA LYS A 85 1.78 4.96 2.35
C LYS A 85 1.75 3.73 3.24
N ALA A 86 2.76 3.57 4.07
CA ALA A 86 2.76 2.56 5.12
C ALA A 86 1.86 2.98 6.29
N VAL A 87 1.03 2.06 6.79
CA VAL A 87 0.20 2.24 7.99
C VAL A 87 0.31 1.02 8.89
N ASN A 88 -0.04 1.17 10.17
CA ASN A 88 -0.01 0.08 11.17
C ASN A 88 1.35 -0.63 11.23
N ILE A 89 2.44 0.15 11.23
CA ILE A 89 3.80 -0.38 11.25
C ILE A 89 4.10 -0.97 12.62
N THR A 90 4.55 -2.22 12.64
CA THR A 90 5.00 -2.96 13.83
C THR A 90 6.39 -3.53 13.56
N ASN A 91 7.00 -4.19 14.54
CA ASN A 91 8.28 -4.86 14.33
C ASN A 91 8.15 -6.13 13.46
N THR A 92 6.94 -6.66 13.22
CA THR A 92 6.71 -7.89 12.42
C THR A 92 6.17 -7.62 11.01
N GLY A 93 5.63 -6.44 10.77
CA GLY A 93 5.03 -6.09 9.48
C GLY A 93 4.32 -4.75 9.50
N PHE A 94 3.64 -4.42 8.40
CA PHE A 94 2.84 -3.21 8.22
C PHE A 94 1.79 -3.43 7.13
N ASN A 95 0.92 -2.45 6.90
CA ASN A 95 0.01 -2.45 5.76
C ASN A 95 0.43 -1.35 4.76
N VAL A 96 0.51 -1.69 3.48
CA VAL A 96 0.56 -0.68 2.40
C VAL A 96 -0.85 -0.21 2.16
N LYS A 97 -1.11 1.08 2.38
CA LYS A 97 -2.38 1.73 2.05
C LYS A 97 -2.26 2.45 0.73
N TYR A 98 -2.93 1.92 -0.29
CA TYR A 98 -3.13 2.57 -1.57
C TYR A 98 -4.39 3.41 -1.52
N VAL A 99 -4.34 4.64 -2.02
CA VAL A 99 -5.48 5.56 -2.01
C VAL A 99 -5.63 6.23 -3.37
N THR A 100 -6.87 6.24 -3.86
CA THR A 100 -7.33 7.01 -5.02
C THR A 100 -8.58 7.80 -4.62
N TRP A 101 -8.90 8.87 -5.34
CA TRP A 101 -10.00 9.75 -4.99
C TRP A 101 -10.58 10.45 -6.21
N ALA A 102 -11.71 11.14 -6.03
CA ALA A 102 -12.47 11.77 -7.10
C ALA A 102 -12.84 10.76 -8.21
N ASP A 103 -12.87 11.21 -9.46
CA ASP A 103 -13.24 10.43 -10.64
C ASP A 103 -12.15 9.46 -11.11
N SER A 104 -11.06 9.29 -10.35
CA SER A 104 -9.95 8.41 -10.70
C SER A 104 -10.37 6.94 -10.63
N ASP A 105 -10.01 6.21 -11.68
CA ASP A 105 -10.43 4.83 -11.90
C ASP A 105 -9.20 3.96 -12.18
N SER A 106 -9.05 2.92 -11.36
CA SER A 106 -7.77 2.24 -11.12
C SER A 106 -7.94 0.73 -11.20
N TYR A 107 -7.18 0.07 -12.07
CA TYR A 107 -7.26 -1.39 -12.24
C TYR A 107 -6.26 -2.12 -11.34
N GLY A 108 -5.09 -1.53 -11.09
CA GLY A 108 -4.07 -2.10 -10.22
C GLY A 108 -2.94 -1.14 -9.87
N TYR A 109 -2.23 -1.44 -8.80
CA TYR A 109 -1.01 -0.74 -8.39
C TYR A 109 0.07 -1.73 -7.94
N GLY A 110 1.32 -1.30 -8.00
CA GLY A 110 2.40 -1.95 -7.28
C GLY A 110 3.21 -0.90 -6.54
N ALA A 111 3.75 -1.27 -5.40
CA ALA A 111 4.61 -0.41 -4.60
C ALA A 111 5.94 -1.09 -4.31
N LEU A 112 6.93 -0.24 -4.13
CA LEU A 112 8.21 -0.58 -3.55
C LEU A 112 8.22 -0.01 -2.14
N TRP A 113 8.78 -0.75 -1.21
CA TRP A 113 9.00 -0.25 0.14
C TRP A 113 10.38 -0.58 0.64
N ILE A 114 10.89 0.30 1.50
CA ILE A 114 12.11 0.08 2.25
C ILE A 114 11.83 0.30 3.73
N ALA A 115 12.12 -0.73 4.54
CA ALA A 115 12.04 -0.67 5.99
C ALA A 115 13.45 -0.57 6.56
N THR A 116 13.68 0.47 7.35
CA THR A 116 14.97 0.74 8.00
C THR A 116 14.76 0.92 9.49
N PHE A 117 15.70 0.44 10.29
CA PHE A 117 15.75 0.77 11.71
C PHE A 117 17.17 1.20 12.06
N THR A 118 17.27 2.19 12.93
CA THR A 118 18.53 2.50 13.59
C THR A 118 18.56 1.67 14.85
N PRO A 119 19.53 0.76 14.99
CA PRO A 119 19.67 0.04 16.23
C PRO A 119 20.02 1.01 17.36
N SER A 120 19.32 0.85 18.49
CA SER A 120 19.78 1.34 19.78
C SER A 120 20.11 0.12 20.62
N CYS A 121 21.12 0.23 21.50
CA CYS A 121 21.52 -0.87 22.34
C CYS A 121 20.32 -1.33 23.17
N CYS A 122 19.99 -2.59 22.96
CA CYS A 122 19.39 -3.45 23.97
C CYS A 122 20.57 -4.04 24.76
#